data_AF-A0A6I9TSL1-F1
#
_entry.id   AF-A0A6I9TSL1-F1
#
_cell.length_a   1.000
_cell.length_b   1.000
_cell.length_c   1.000
_cell.angle_alpha   90.00
_cell.angle_beta   90.00
_cell.angle_gamma   90.00
#
_symmetry.space_group_name_H-M   'P 1'
#
loop_
_entity.id
_entity.type
_entity.pdbx_description
1 polymer ?
#
loop_
_entity_poly.entity_id
_entity_poly.type
_entity_poly.pdbx_seq_one_letter_code
_entity_poly.pdbx_strand_id
1 'polypeptide(L)'
;MATIAAAATAFTTLHLSRTSFILPSRRLRTFVTSSFSTTTITAEFNIKFAPPKPKPKLPNPSSPDLDPPDSSTSELGDQLFIPWIVRDENGNLTLRTTPPERFLKGMAHQNTQKKKKKDVKSAANKVKQAAPSAEPKYSKAARRFYNERFREPPQRLAKVLAAAGVASRRSSEELIFQGKVTVNGSVCNTPQTRVDPDRDVIYVNGNRLPKKLPPKVYLALNKPKGYICSAGEKETKSVMCLFDDFMKSWSKRNPGLPRPRLFTVGRLDVATTGLIIVTNDGEFANKVSHPSSNLSKEYIATINGAVNKRHLFAISEGTVIEGVHCTPDSVELLPQQPDISRPRLRIVVHEGRNHEVRELVKNAGLQIHALKRVRIGGFRLPTDLALGKHVELSSSNLRALGWKS
;
A
#
# COMPACT_ATOMS: atom_id res chain seq x y z
N MET A 1 80.08 -23.02 -2.54
CA MET A 1 80.96 -22.02 -3.19
C MET A 1 80.03 -20.97 -3.80
N ALA A 2 79.80 -19.81 -3.17
CA ALA A 2 80.64 -18.59 -3.21
C ALA A 2 80.52 -17.87 -4.58
N THR A 3 80.28 -16.56 -4.74
CA THR A 3 80.26 -15.33 -3.89
C THR A 3 79.41 -14.23 -4.58
N ILE A 4 78.55 -13.46 -3.89
CA ILE A 4 78.74 -12.06 -3.39
C ILE A 4 79.20 -11.00 -4.43
N ALA A 5 78.33 -10.01 -4.73
CA ALA A 5 78.55 -8.54 -4.87
C ALA A 5 77.22 -7.91 -5.39
N ALA A 6 76.52 -6.93 -4.80
CA ALA A 6 76.83 -5.70 -4.07
C ALA A 6 77.10 -4.46 -4.97
N ALA A 7 76.09 -3.59 -5.08
CA ALA A 7 76.21 -2.19 -5.52
C ALA A 7 75.10 -1.35 -4.87
N ALA A 8 75.40 -0.11 -4.44
CA ALA A 8 74.55 0.70 -3.57
C ALA A 8 74.20 2.07 -4.20
N THR A 9 73.08 2.68 -3.74
CA THR A 9 72.74 4.10 -3.91
C THR A 9 71.56 4.49 -2.99
N ALA A 10 71.28 5.77 -2.76
CA ALA A 10 71.91 6.54 -1.68
C ALA A 10 71.06 7.78 -1.30
N PHE A 11 70.70 7.93 0.00
CA PHE A 11 70.00 9.08 0.60
C PHE A 11 68.55 9.34 0.08
N THR A 12 67.65 10.10 0.73
CA THR A 12 67.75 11.01 1.90
C THR A 12 66.63 10.76 2.94
N THR A 13 66.92 11.06 4.21
CA THR A 13 65.92 11.18 5.29
C THR A 13 65.44 12.62 5.46
N LEU A 14 64.17 12.82 5.81
CA LEU A 14 63.66 14.11 6.27
C LEU A 14 62.86 13.92 7.57
N HIS A 15 63.45 14.39 8.68
CA HIS A 15 62.75 14.61 9.93
C HIS A 15 61.87 15.86 9.82
N LEU A 16 60.65 15.81 10.37
CA LEU A 16 60.01 17.01 10.91
C LEU A 16 59.32 16.69 12.24
N SER A 17 59.32 17.67 13.15
CA SER A 17 59.20 17.48 14.59
C SER A 17 57.78 17.73 15.13
N ARG A 18 57.56 17.27 16.38
CA ARG A 18 56.33 17.42 17.16
C ARG A 18 55.87 18.87 17.26
N THR A 19 54.54 19.07 17.25
CA THR A 19 53.89 20.02 18.18
C THR A 19 52.73 19.34 18.89
N SER A 20 52.65 19.55 20.20
CA SER A 20 51.69 18.90 21.09
C SER A 20 50.58 19.88 21.45
N PHE A 21 49.34 19.63 21.03
CA PHE A 21 48.20 20.46 21.45
C PHE A 21 47.51 19.88 22.68
N ILE A 22 47.69 20.57 23.79
CA ILE A 22 47.02 20.34 25.07
C ILE A 22 45.60 20.92 24.96
N LEU A 23 44.57 20.11 25.20
CA LEU A 23 43.21 20.61 25.45
C LEU A 23 42.92 20.66 26.97
N PRO A 24 42.23 21.71 27.46
CA PRO A 24 42.04 21.93 28.88
C PRO A 24 40.95 21.02 29.46
N SER A 25 41.16 20.63 30.72
CA SER A 25 40.17 19.96 31.56
C SER A 25 38.94 20.86 31.78
N ARG A 26 37.73 20.31 31.56
CA ARG A 26 36.48 20.95 31.98
C ARG A 26 35.75 20.08 32.99
N ARG A 27 35.29 20.76 34.05
CA ARG A 27 34.92 20.15 35.33
C ARG A 27 33.67 19.27 35.23
N LEU A 28 33.69 18.19 36.01
CA LEU A 28 32.47 17.51 36.48
C LEU A 28 31.48 18.53 37.03
N ARG A 29 30.23 18.51 36.56
CA ARG A 29 29.10 19.09 37.27
C ARG A 29 28.22 17.96 37.81
N THR A 30 27.82 18.14 39.06
CA THR A 30 27.03 17.19 39.83
C THR A 30 25.63 16.99 39.25
N PHE A 31 25.14 15.76 39.34
CA PHE A 31 23.73 15.47 39.13
C PHE A 31 22.91 16.12 40.25
N VAL A 32 21.91 16.92 39.88
CA VAL A 32 20.82 17.31 40.77
C VAL A 32 19.57 16.57 40.30
N THR A 33 19.16 15.59 41.10
CA THR A 33 17.91 14.86 40.90
C THR A 33 16.74 15.79 41.20
N SER A 34 15.89 16.06 40.20
CA SER A 34 14.56 16.63 40.42
C SER A 34 13.51 15.53 40.19
N SER A 35 12.90 15.10 41.28
CA SER A 35 11.77 14.18 41.29
C SER A 35 10.50 14.88 40.83
N PHE A 36 10.04 14.58 39.62
CA PHE A 36 8.71 15.01 39.17
C PHE A 36 7.68 13.95 39.56
N SER A 37 6.89 14.27 40.58
CA SER A 37 5.81 13.43 41.08
C SER A 37 4.70 13.27 40.04
N THR A 38 4.30 12.03 39.81
CA THR A 38 3.18 11.68 38.92
C THR A 38 1.85 12.06 39.57
N THR A 39 1.01 12.84 38.88
CA THR A 39 -0.40 13.04 39.26
C THR A 39 -1.31 12.57 38.14
N THR A 40 -1.72 11.31 38.21
CA THR A 40 -2.73 10.73 37.31
C THR A 40 -4.13 11.19 37.70
N ILE A 41 -4.72 12.08 36.91
CA ILE A 41 -6.15 12.38 36.99
C ILE A 41 -6.91 11.36 36.14
N THR A 42 -7.49 10.36 36.81
CA THR A 42 -8.38 9.36 36.20
C THR A 42 -9.81 9.89 36.11
N ALA A 43 -10.24 10.29 34.92
CA ALA A 43 -11.64 10.62 34.65
C ALA A 43 -12.40 9.35 34.21
N GLU A 44 -13.11 8.70 35.14
CA GLU A 44 -13.97 7.56 34.84
C GLU A 44 -15.28 8.01 34.17
N PHE A 45 -15.46 7.68 32.89
CA PHE A 45 -16.74 7.84 32.19
C PHE A 45 -17.58 6.57 32.32
N ASN A 46 -18.50 6.57 33.30
CA ASN A 46 -19.40 5.45 33.56
C ASN A 46 -20.67 5.53 32.70
N ILE A 47 -20.69 4.84 31.55
CA ILE A 47 -21.88 4.75 30.67
C ILE A 47 -22.47 3.34 30.79
N LYS A 48 -23.58 3.22 31.52
CA LYS A 48 -24.38 1.98 31.57
C LYS A 48 -25.36 1.94 30.38
N PHE A 49 -25.17 0.98 29.48
CA PHE A 49 -26.17 0.66 28.45
C PHE A 49 -27.21 -0.31 28.99
N ALA A 50 -28.49 -0.05 28.69
CA ALA A 50 -29.60 -0.93 29.07
C ALA A 50 -29.67 -2.17 28.14
N PRO A 51 -30.06 -3.36 28.65
CA PRO A 51 -30.20 -4.55 27.83
C PRO A 51 -31.44 -4.50 26.91
N PRO A 52 -31.41 -5.12 25.73
CA PRO A 52 -32.54 -5.13 24.79
C PRO A 52 -33.69 -6.04 25.26
N LYS A 53 -34.94 -5.64 24.98
CA LYS A 53 -36.14 -6.44 25.28
C LYS A 53 -36.26 -7.67 24.35
N PRO A 54 -36.76 -8.82 24.84
CA PRO A 54 -37.01 -10.01 24.02
C PRO A 54 -38.26 -9.84 23.13
N LYS A 55 -38.30 -10.55 21.98
CA LYS A 55 -39.46 -10.62 21.09
C LYS A 55 -40.42 -11.76 21.49
N PRO A 56 -41.75 -11.63 21.27
CA PRO A 56 -42.71 -12.71 21.47
C PRO A 56 -42.59 -13.85 20.43
N LYS A 57 -43.21 -15.00 20.73
CA LYS A 57 -43.27 -16.22 19.91
C LYS A 57 -44.73 -16.67 19.69
N LEU A 58 -44.90 -17.66 18.79
CA LEU A 58 -46.07 -18.55 18.53
C LEU A 58 -47.14 -18.03 17.54
N PRO A 59 -47.95 -18.93 16.90
CA PRO A 59 -47.82 -20.39 16.74
C PRO A 59 -47.95 -20.92 15.28
N ASN A 60 -47.69 -22.22 15.08
CA ASN A 60 -48.11 -23.02 13.91
C ASN A 60 -49.51 -23.65 14.14
N PRO A 61 -50.27 -23.91 13.06
CA PRO A 61 -50.87 -25.25 12.81
C PRO A 61 -50.56 -25.74 11.37
N SER A 62 -49.99 -26.92 11.15
CA SER A 62 -50.64 -28.24 10.94
C SER A 62 -51.45 -28.39 9.62
N SER A 63 -51.04 -29.36 8.79
CA SER A 63 -51.63 -29.82 7.52
C SER A 63 -52.90 -30.67 7.72
N PRO A 64 -53.67 -31.06 6.66
CA PRO A 64 -53.31 -32.23 5.82
C PRO A 64 -53.70 -32.21 4.30
N ASP A 65 -53.00 -33.07 3.55
CA ASP A 65 -53.36 -33.92 2.39
C ASP A 65 -54.16 -33.44 1.15
N LEU A 66 -53.60 -33.64 -0.06
CA LEU A 66 -54.03 -34.61 -1.11
C LEU A 66 -53.43 -34.28 -2.52
N ASP A 67 -52.83 -35.29 -3.19
CA ASP A 67 -52.41 -35.30 -4.61
C ASP A 67 -53.45 -36.08 -5.49
N PRO A 68 -53.23 -36.30 -6.82
CA PRO A 68 -53.30 -35.36 -7.96
C PRO A 68 -54.38 -35.86 -8.99
N PRO A 69 -54.50 -35.39 -10.27
CA PRO A 69 -53.57 -35.81 -11.36
C PRO A 69 -53.40 -34.87 -12.61
N ASP A 70 -52.46 -35.27 -13.47
CA ASP A 70 -52.43 -35.22 -14.95
C ASP A 70 -52.28 -33.94 -15.82
N SER A 71 -51.10 -33.92 -16.48
CA SER A 71 -50.89 -33.85 -17.95
C SER A 71 -50.59 -32.51 -18.67
N SER A 72 -49.44 -32.52 -19.37
CA SER A 72 -49.02 -31.73 -20.56
C SER A 72 -49.05 -30.18 -20.47
N THR A 73 -48.18 -29.38 -21.14
CA THR A 73 -47.32 -29.60 -22.31
C THR A 73 -46.16 -28.57 -22.37
N SER A 74 -45.09 -28.90 -23.12
CA SER A 74 -44.14 -28.00 -23.82
C SER A 74 -43.22 -27.02 -23.06
N GLU A 75 -41.93 -27.14 -23.40
CA GLU A 75 -40.82 -26.23 -23.08
C GLU A 75 -40.97 -24.87 -23.78
N LEU A 76 -40.50 -23.77 -23.15
CA LEU A 76 -39.96 -22.59 -23.85
C LEU A 76 -39.26 -21.60 -22.90
N GLY A 77 -37.91 -21.66 -22.89
CA GLY A 77 -36.99 -20.54 -22.59
C GLY A 77 -37.07 -19.83 -21.23
N ASP A 78 -36.11 -20.11 -20.35
CA ASP A 78 -35.84 -19.33 -19.12
C ASP A 78 -35.57 -17.84 -19.41
N GLN A 79 -36.63 -17.03 -19.34
CA GLN A 79 -36.52 -15.58 -19.34
C GLN A 79 -36.37 -15.11 -17.88
N LEU A 80 -35.20 -14.54 -17.55
CA LEU A 80 -34.83 -14.09 -16.20
C LEU A 80 -35.87 -13.10 -15.61
N PHE A 81 -36.82 -13.63 -14.85
CA PHE A 81 -37.85 -12.86 -14.17
C PHE A 81 -37.22 -12.09 -12.99
N ILE A 82 -37.05 -10.78 -13.15
CA ILE A 82 -36.69 -9.87 -12.07
C ILE A 82 -38.01 -9.41 -11.40
N PRO A 83 -38.33 -9.86 -10.17
CA PRO A 83 -39.58 -9.48 -9.53
C PRO A 83 -39.54 -8.03 -9.05
N TRP A 84 -40.61 -7.29 -9.32
CA TRP A 84 -40.76 -5.88 -8.94
C TRP A 84 -41.32 -5.76 -7.53
N ILE A 85 -40.59 -5.07 -6.64
CA ILE A 85 -41.10 -4.72 -5.32
C ILE A 85 -41.94 -3.45 -5.46
N VAL A 86 -43.24 -3.54 -5.16
CA VAL A 86 -44.22 -2.46 -5.30
C VAL A 86 -44.96 -2.26 -3.97
N ARG A 87 -45.13 -1.01 -3.53
CA ARG A 87 -46.01 -0.72 -2.39
C ARG A 87 -47.47 -0.81 -2.82
N ASP A 88 -48.28 -1.52 -2.05
CA ASP A 88 -49.73 -1.48 -2.17
C ASP A 88 -50.32 -0.18 -1.57
N GLU A 89 -51.64 -0.02 -1.70
CA GLU A 89 -52.39 1.15 -1.23
C GLU A 89 -52.40 1.26 0.30
N ASN A 90 -52.10 0.17 1.02
CA ASN A 90 -51.96 0.10 2.47
C ASN A 90 -50.51 0.33 2.94
N GLY A 91 -49.57 0.58 2.01
CA GLY A 91 -48.16 0.88 2.28
C GLY A 91 -47.24 -0.35 2.41
N ASN A 92 -47.77 -1.56 2.29
CA ASN A 92 -47.01 -2.81 2.42
C ASN A 92 -46.28 -3.16 1.12
N LEU A 93 -45.11 -3.80 1.22
CA LEU A 93 -44.29 -4.18 0.07
C LEU A 93 -44.75 -5.54 -0.49
N THR A 94 -45.16 -5.56 -1.74
CA THR A 94 -45.58 -6.76 -2.48
C THR A 94 -44.63 -7.03 -3.64
N LEU A 95 -44.34 -8.31 -3.92
CA LEU A 95 -43.58 -8.72 -5.10
C LEU A 95 -44.56 -8.95 -6.26
N ARG A 96 -44.34 -8.30 -7.40
CA ARG A 96 -45.11 -8.49 -8.63
C ARG A 96 -44.21 -8.94 -9.78
N THR A 97 -44.73 -9.86 -10.60
CA THR A 97 -44.05 -10.35 -11.81
C THR A 97 -44.12 -9.35 -12.96
N THR A 98 -45.12 -8.47 -12.98
CA THR A 98 -45.29 -7.41 -13.97
C THR A 98 -44.84 -6.03 -13.45
N PRO A 99 -44.22 -5.19 -14.31
CA PRO A 99 -43.77 -3.85 -13.91
C PRO A 99 -44.94 -2.91 -13.60
N PRO A 100 -44.79 -1.93 -12.70
CA PRO A 100 -45.85 -0.97 -12.36
C PRO A 100 -46.36 -0.18 -13.57
N GLU A 101 -47.66 0.01 -13.66
CA GLU A 101 -48.32 0.66 -14.81
C GLU A 101 -47.78 2.10 -15.10
N ARG A 102 -47.39 2.83 -14.05
CA ARG A 102 -46.74 4.14 -14.13
C ARG A 102 -45.41 4.11 -14.90
N PHE A 103 -44.66 3.01 -14.81
CA PHE A 103 -43.40 2.82 -15.52
C PHE A 103 -43.63 2.63 -17.03
N LEU A 104 -44.62 1.81 -17.40
CA LEU A 104 -45.02 1.57 -18.79
C LEU A 104 -45.51 2.87 -19.46
N LYS A 105 -46.37 3.65 -18.78
CA LYS A 105 -46.81 4.97 -19.24
C LYS A 105 -45.64 5.95 -19.43
N GLY A 106 -44.66 5.91 -18.53
CA GLY A 106 -43.43 6.71 -18.64
C GLY A 106 -42.60 6.43 -19.90
N MET A 107 -42.44 5.16 -20.28
CA MET A 107 -41.75 4.77 -21.51
C MET A 107 -42.51 5.20 -22.77
N ALA A 108 -43.84 5.04 -22.78
CA ALA A 108 -44.67 5.42 -23.93
C ALA A 108 -44.56 6.92 -24.27
N HIS A 109 -44.59 7.80 -23.25
CA HIS A 109 -44.52 9.24 -23.47
C HIS A 109 -43.15 9.75 -23.96
N GLN A 110 -42.05 9.06 -23.66
CA GLN A 110 -40.71 9.45 -24.15
C GLN A 110 -40.57 9.31 -25.67
N ASN A 111 -41.25 8.34 -26.30
CA ASN A 111 -41.17 8.11 -27.74
C ASN A 111 -42.06 9.05 -28.60
N THR A 112 -42.90 9.89 -27.99
CA THR A 112 -43.85 10.75 -28.72
C THR A 112 -43.40 12.20 -28.99
N GLN A 113 -42.21 12.63 -28.54
CA GLN A 113 -41.71 13.99 -28.84
C GLN A 113 -40.97 14.09 -30.19
N LYS A 114 -41.75 14.08 -31.29
CA LYS A 114 -41.25 14.48 -32.62
C LYS A 114 -40.81 15.96 -32.61
N LYS A 115 -39.50 16.22 -32.76
CA LYS A 115 -38.98 17.56 -33.04
C LYS A 115 -39.55 18.09 -34.37
N LYS A 116 -40.22 19.24 -34.35
CA LYS A 116 -40.58 19.98 -35.57
C LYS A 116 -39.31 20.38 -36.34
N LYS A 117 -39.18 19.95 -37.59
CA LYS A 117 -38.24 20.54 -38.56
C LYS A 117 -38.67 21.99 -38.83
N LYS A 118 -37.68 22.86 -39.06
CA LYS A 118 -37.84 24.17 -39.68
C LYS A 118 -36.89 24.19 -40.88
N ASP A 119 -37.39 24.55 -42.05
CA ASP A 119 -36.68 24.34 -43.31
C ASP A 119 -35.51 25.30 -43.52
N VAL A 120 -34.37 24.76 -43.97
CA VAL A 120 -33.29 25.50 -44.63
C VAL A 120 -32.81 24.67 -45.81
N LYS A 121 -32.61 25.35 -46.95
CA LYS A 121 -32.36 24.72 -48.25
C LYS A 121 -30.99 24.02 -48.35
N SER A 122 -30.98 23.05 -49.26
CA SER A 122 -29.87 22.23 -49.73
C SER A 122 -28.55 22.95 -50.05
N ALA A 123 -27.44 22.35 -49.62
CA ALA A 123 -26.18 22.30 -50.36
C ALA A 123 -25.47 20.98 -50.04
N ALA A 124 -25.17 20.17 -51.06
CA ALA A 124 -24.48 18.90 -50.88
C ALA A 124 -22.97 19.12 -50.65
N ASN A 125 -22.35 18.38 -49.73
CA ASN A 125 -20.90 18.22 -49.76
C ASN A 125 -20.40 16.90 -49.13
N LYS A 126 -19.23 16.46 -49.62
CA LYS A 126 -18.64 15.14 -49.43
C LYS A 126 -18.44 14.75 -47.95
N VAL A 127 -18.68 13.46 -47.66
CA VAL A 127 -18.18 12.80 -46.45
C VAL A 127 -16.65 12.88 -46.45
N LYS A 128 -16.08 13.67 -45.54
CA LYS A 128 -14.67 13.58 -45.12
C LYS A 128 -14.62 12.85 -43.78
N GLN A 129 -13.71 11.89 -43.65
CA GLN A 129 -13.43 11.22 -42.38
C GLN A 129 -13.03 12.25 -41.33
N ALA A 130 -13.65 12.19 -40.15
CA ALA A 130 -13.38 13.13 -39.07
C ALA A 130 -12.03 12.79 -38.40
N ALA A 131 -11.09 13.73 -38.47
CA ALA A 131 -9.93 13.76 -37.59
C ALA A 131 -10.38 13.83 -36.10
N PRO A 132 -9.54 13.39 -35.13
CA PRO A 132 -9.92 13.40 -33.72
C PRO A 132 -10.40 14.79 -33.27
N SER A 133 -11.60 14.83 -32.68
CA SER A 133 -12.24 16.07 -32.26
C SER A 133 -11.39 16.81 -31.23
N ALA A 134 -10.97 18.03 -31.56
CA ALA A 134 -10.23 18.89 -30.65
C ALA A 134 -11.01 19.09 -29.34
N GLU A 135 -10.28 19.14 -28.22
CA GLU A 135 -10.87 19.26 -26.88
C GLU A 135 -11.87 20.44 -26.78
N PRO A 136 -13.00 20.26 -26.08
CA PRO A 136 -14.01 21.31 -25.95
C PRO A 136 -13.42 22.55 -25.27
N LYS A 137 -13.39 23.67 -26.00
CA LYS A 137 -12.86 24.94 -25.51
C LYS A 137 -13.82 25.57 -24.49
N TYR A 138 -13.71 25.15 -23.23
CA TYR A 138 -14.44 25.75 -22.10
C TYR A 138 -14.26 27.28 -22.07
N SER A 139 -15.34 28.01 -21.79
CA SER A 139 -15.30 29.46 -21.61
C SER A 139 -14.36 29.86 -20.46
N LYS A 140 -13.81 31.08 -20.47
CA LYS A 140 -12.92 31.57 -19.38
C LYS A 140 -13.57 31.43 -18.00
N ALA A 141 -14.89 31.63 -17.91
CA ALA A 141 -15.66 31.44 -16.67
C ALA A 141 -15.74 29.96 -16.25
N ALA A 142 -16.11 29.06 -17.17
CA ALA A 142 -16.14 27.62 -16.90
C ALA A 142 -14.75 27.10 -16.51
N ARG A 143 -13.68 27.58 -17.15
CA ARG A 143 -12.29 27.20 -16.85
C ARG A 143 -11.82 27.73 -15.48
N ARG A 144 -12.23 28.94 -15.06
CA ARG A 144 -12.00 29.43 -13.68
C ARG A 144 -12.75 28.57 -12.65
N PHE A 145 -14.04 28.36 -12.86
CA PHE A 145 -14.89 27.54 -11.99
C PHE A 145 -14.36 26.11 -11.83
N TYR A 146 -13.91 25.48 -12.92
CA TYR A 146 -13.32 24.14 -12.87
C TYR A 146 -11.97 24.15 -12.15
N ASN A 147 -11.09 25.10 -12.48
CA ASN A 147 -9.80 25.25 -11.80
C ASN A 147 -9.94 25.61 -10.31
N GLU A 148 -11.06 26.16 -9.87
CA GLU A 148 -11.32 26.48 -8.45
C GLU A 148 -11.93 25.31 -7.68
N ARG A 149 -12.83 24.53 -8.30
CA ARG A 149 -13.49 23.39 -7.65
C ARG A 149 -12.74 22.05 -7.73
N PHE A 150 -11.92 21.84 -8.75
CA PHE A 150 -11.25 20.55 -9.01
C PHE A 150 -9.73 20.59 -8.79
N ARG A 151 -9.26 21.40 -7.83
CA ARG A 151 -7.88 21.32 -7.32
C ARG A 151 -7.74 20.21 -6.29
N GLU A 152 -6.53 19.68 -6.14
CA GLU A 152 -6.20 18.89 -4.96
C GLU A 152 -6.34 19.76 -3.69
N PRO A 153 -6.86 19.20 -2.58
CA PRO A 153 -6.99 19.95 -1.34
C PRO A 153 -5.62 20.25 -0.72
N PRO A 154 -5.46 21.37 0.02
CA PRO A 154 -4.21 21.72 0.69
C PRO A 154 -3.65 20.56 1.53
N GLN A 155 -2.40 20.21 1.27
CA GLN A 155 -1.76 19.03 1.85
C GLN A 155 -0.90 19.39 3.05
N ARG A 156 -0.79 18.51 4.04
CA ARG A 156 0.10 18.72 5.21
C ARG A 156 1.53 18.94 4.72
N LEU A 157 2.21 20.00 5.18
CA LEU A 157 3.56 20.40 4.74
C LEU A 157 4.56 19.23 4.76
N ALA A 158 4.56 18.42 5.82
CA ALA A 158 5.40 17.22 5.91
C ALA A 158 5.13 16.13 4.85
N LYS A 159 3.90 16.04 4.32
CA LYS A 159 3.58 15.16 3.18
C LYS A 159 4.21 15.71 1.89
N VAL A 160 4.11 17.02 1.67
CA VAL A 160 4.66 17.70 0.48
C VAL A 160 6.19 17.60 0.46
N LEU A 161 6.86 17.87 1.59
CA LEU A 161 8.31 17.72 1.73
C LEU A 161 8.78 16.28 1.48
N ALA A 162 8.06 15.29 2.00
CA ALA A 162 8.37 13.88 1.78
C ALA A 162 8.15 13.45 0.31
N ALA A 163 7.06 13.91 -0.33
CA ALA A 163 6.77 13.64 -1.74
C ALA A 163 7.81 14.25 -2.68
N ALA A 164 8.33 15.44 -2.34
CA ALA A 164 9.42 16.10 -3.05
C ALA A 164 10.81 15.46 -2.80
N GLY A 165 10.89 14.41 -1.96
CA GLY A 165 12.10 13.63 -1.71
C GLY A 165 13.01 14.18 -0.59
N VAL A 166 12.65 15.27 0.07
CA VAL A 166 13.51 15.98 1.05
C VAL A 166 13.90 15.08 2.22
N ALA A 167 12.93 14.42 2.86
CA ALA A 167 13.16 13.55 4.01
C ALA A 167 12.03 12.52 4.17
N SER A 168 12.10 11.67 5.20
CA SER A 168 10.93 10.90 5.63
C SER A 168 9.87 11.85 6.20
N ARG A 169 8.57 11.48 6.18
CA ARG A 169 7.51 12.34 6.75
C ARG A 169 7.80 12.76 8.20
N ARG A 170 8.32 11.86 9.04
CA ARG A 170 8.68 12.19 10.44
C ARG A 170 9.87 13.14 10.51
N SER A 171 10.91 12.90 9.71
CA SER A 171 12.07 13.78 9.60
C SER A 171 11.71 15.16 9.02
N SER A 172 10.71 15.24 8.13
CA SER A 172 10.16 16.51 7.66
C SER A 172 9.41 17.25 8.77
N GLU A 173 8.69 16.56 9.66
CA GLU A 173 8.08 17.18 10.85
C GLU A 173 9.16 17.69 11.81
N GLU A 174 10.28 16.98 11.97
CA GLU A 174 11.45 17.43 12.74
C GLU A 174 12.13 18.67 12.14
N LEU A 175 12.32 18.72 10.81
CA LEU A 175 12.84 19.92 10.11
C LEU A 175 11.92 21.14 10.29
N ILE A 176 10.60 20.92 10.30
CA ILE A 176 9.60 21.96 10.58
C ILE A 176 9.76 22.45 12.04
N PHE A 177 9.81 21.55 13.03
CA PHE A 177 10.03 21.94 14.43
C PHE A 177 11.35 22.69 14.67
N GLN A 178 12.40 22.37 13.91
CA GLN A 178 13.70 23.06 13.97
C GLN A 178 13.71 24.43 13.27
N GLY A 179 12.59 24.93 12.75
CA GLY A 179 12.50 26.20 12.04
C GLY A 179 13.25 26.23 10.70
N LYS A 180 13.60 25.05 10.16
CA LYS A 180 14.39 24.92 8.92
C LYS A 180 13.56 25.03 7.64
N VAL A 181 12.24 25.21 7.77
CA VAL A 181 11.29 25.28 6.67
C VAL A 181 10.59 26.63 6.67
N THR A 182 10.60 27.31 5.53
CA THR A 182 9.81 28.54 5.33
C THR A 182 8.74 28.32 4.26
N VAL A 183 7.61 28.98 4.42
CA VAL A 183 6.47 28.97 3.50
C VAL A 183 6.10 30.42 3.23
N ASN A 184 6.10 30.83 1.96
CA ASN A 184 5.78 32.19 1.51
C ASN A 184 6.60 33.29 2.24
N GLY A 185 7.84 32.99 2.62
CA GLY A 185 8.75 33.90 3.32
C GLY A 185 8.72 33.82 4.85
N SER A 186 7.72 33.18 5.45
CA SER A 186 7.62 33.03 6.92
C SER A 186 8.16 31.67 7.38
N VAL A 187 8.89 31.63 8.49
CA VAL A 187 9.32 30.38 9.13
C VAL A 187 8.10 29.64 9.67
N CYS A 188 7.96 28.36 9.31
CA CYS A 188 6.85 27.52 9.75
C CYS A 188 7.35 26.48 10.75
N ASN A 189 6.92 26.60 12.02
CA ASN A 189 7.25 25.64 13.09
C ASN A 189 6.13 24.61 13.36
N THR A 190 4.96 24.79 12.75
CA THR A 190 3.77 23.97 13.00
C THR A 190 3.70 22.81 11.98
N PRO A 191 3.90 21.54 12.37
CA PRO A 191 3.90 20.42 11.41
C PRO A 191 2.51 20.08 10.86
N GLN A 192 1.44 20.64 11.43
CA GLN A 192 0.07 20.46 10.93
C GLN A 192 -0.30 21.46 9.82
N THR A 193 0.53 22.48 9.55
CA THR A 193 0.31 23.46 8.48
C THR A 193 0.01 22.75 7.16
N ARG A 194 -1.05 23.19 6.48
CA ARG A 194 -1.41 22.75 5.13
C ARG A 194 -0.93 23.77 4.13
N VAL A 195 -0.41 23.30 3.00
CA VAL A 195 0.14 24.09 1.91
C VAL A 195 -0.39 23.56 0.57
N ASP A 196 -0.52 24.45 -0.40
CA ASP A 196 -0.82 24.14 -1.79
C ASP A 196 0.50 24.15 -2.60
N PRO A 197 1.05 23.00 -3.04
CA PRO A 197 2.35 22.95 -3.70
C PRO A 197 2.40 23.66 -5.07
N ASP A 198 1.25 23.93 -5.70
CA ASP A 198 1.20 24.67 -6.97
C ASP A 198 1.37 26.18 -6.75
N ARG A 199 0.86 26.67 -5.62
CA ARG A 199 0.82 28.09 -5.23
C ARG A 199 1.97 28.50 -4.31
N ASP A 200 2.13 27.79 -3.20
CA ASP A 200 3.01 28.20 -2.11
C ASP A 200 4.48 28.03 -2.47
N VAL A 201 5.29 28.98 -2.02
CA VAL A 201 6.75 28.95 -2.19
C VAL A 201 7.38 28.43 -0.92
N ILE A 202 7.79 27.16 -0.95
CA ILE A 202 8.39 26.44 0.17
C ILE A 202 9.92 26.44 0.01
N TYR A 203 10.65 26.74 1.10
CA TYR A 203 12.10 26.55 1.19
C TYR A 203 12.45 25.63 2.35
N VAL A 204 13.54 24.86 2.21
CA VAL A 204 14.13 24.03 3.27
C VAL A 204 15.62 24.33 3.33
N ASN A 205 16.13 24.75 4.49
CA ASN A 205 17.53 25.19 4.67
C ASN A 205 17.97 26.23 3.61
N GLY A 206 17.09 27.18 3.26
CA GLY A 206 17.33 28.19 2.22
C GLY A 206 17.20 27.69 0.77
N ASN A 207 17.09 26.39 0.52
CA ASN A 207 16.88 25.83 -0.82
C ASN A 207 15.40 25.76 -1.16
N ARG A 208 15.00 26.29 -2.31
CA ARG A 208 13.61 26.27 -2.78
C ARG A 208 13.19 24.84 -3.17
N LEU A 209 12.01 24.43 -2.74
CA LEU A 209 11.43 23.15 -3.14
C LEU A 209 11.12 23.15 -4.66
N PRO A 210 11.46 22.10 -5.42
CA PRO A 210 11.12 22.01 -6.83
C PRO A 210 9.60 21.88 -7.02
N LYS A 211 9.02 22.67 -7.92
CA LYS A 211 7.58 22.59 -8.26
C LYS A 211 7.19 21.24 -8.89
N LYS A 212 8.12 20.60 -9.60
CA LYS A 212 7.90 19.26 -10.18
C LYS A 212 8.31 18.20 -9.16
N LEU A 213 7.35 17.40 -8.71
CA LEU A 213 7.62 16.20 -7.92
C LEU A 213 8.40 15.16 -8.73
N PRO A 214 9.21 14.29 -8.08
CA PRO A 214 9.81 13.15 -8.75
C PRO A 214 8.72 12.23 -9.33
N PRO A 215 8.90 11.67 -10.54
CA PRO A 215 7.94 10.73 -11.12
C PRO A 215 7.80 9.48 -10.24
N LYS A 216 6.63 8.84 -10.32
CA LYS A 216 6.33 7.65 -9.52
C LYS A 216 7.17 6.46 -9.99
N VAL A 217 7.74 5.73 -9.04
CA VAL A 217 8.58 4.55 -9.26
C VAL A 217 7.96 3.39 -8.48
N TYR A 218 7.83 2.24 -9.12
CA TYR A 218 7.25 1.02 -8.53
C TYR A 218 8.14 -0.17 -8.86
N LEU A 219 8.71 -0.80 -7.83
CA LEU A 219 9.70 -1.87 -7.96
C LEU A 219 9.28 -3.07 -7.12
N ALA A 220 9.46 -4.29 -7.63
CA ALA A 220 9.45 -5.51 -6.82
C ALA A 220 10.87 -6.02 -6.64
N LEU A 221 11.30 -6.23 -5.39
CA LEU A 221 12.61 -6.73 -5.00
C LEU A 221 12.50 -8.17 -4.47
N ASN A 222 13.42 -9.03 -4.90
CA ASN A 222 13.68 -10.30 -4.21
C ASN A 222 14.64 -10.06 -3.04
N LYS A 223 14.10 -9.71 -1.86
CA LYS A 223 14.88 -9.31 -0.68
C LYS A 223 15.83 -10.45 -0.23
N PRO A 224 17.14 -10.20 -0.10
CA PRO A 224 18.08 -11.16 0.48
C PRO A 224 17.99 -11.21 2.03
N LYS A 225 18.51 -12.31 2.60
CA LYS A 225 18.61 -12.50 4.05
C LYS A 225 19.67 -11.53 4.63
N GLY A 226 19.46 -11.04 5.84
CA GLY A 226 20.40 -10.15 6.52
C GLY A 226 20.19 -8.65 6.25
N TYR A 227 19.23 -8.29 5.40
CA TYR A 227 18.89 -6.89 5.09
C TYR A 227 17.65 -6.42 5.87
N ILE A 228 17.63 -5.14 6.25
CA ILE A 228 16.59 -4.52 7.08
C ILE A 228 15.67 -3.62 6.22
N CYS A 229 14.35 -3.72 6.42
CA CYS A 229 13.35 -2.88 5.77
C CYS A 229 13.18 -1.52 6.47
N SER A 230 14.28 -0.77 6.53
CA SER A 230 14.35 0.57 7.14
C SER A 230 15.15 1.49 6.22
N ALA A 231 14.84 2.78 6.25
CA ALA A 231 15.46 3.82 5.41
C ALA A 231 16.36 4.76 6.22
N GLY A 232 16.90 4.29 7.34
CA GLY A 232 17.83 5.03 8.20
C GLY A 232 19.28 4.90 7.73
N GLU A 233 19.98 6.03 7.62
CA GLU A 233 21.40 6.10 7.19
C GLU A 233 22.38 5.38 8.13
N LYS A 234 21.96 5.10 9.37
CA LYS A 234 22.76 4.38 10.39
C LYS A 234 22.83 2.87 10.16
N GLU A 235 22.06 2.31 9.23
CA GLU A 235 21.94 0.86 9.04
C GLU A 235 22.75 0.37 7.83
N THR A 236 23.90 -0.27 8.09
CA THR A 236 24.84 -0.78 7.07
C THR A 236 24.29 -1.86 6.14
N LYS A 237 23.11 -2.42 6.42
CA LYS A 237 22.42 -3.42 5.59
C LYS A 237 20.95 -3.05 5.33
N SER A 238 20.69 -1.76 5.05
CA SER A 238 19.38 -1.33 4.58
C SER A 238 19.04 -1.94 3.22
N VAL A 239 17.77 -2.32 3.02
CA VAL A 239 17.22 -2.68 1.70
C VAL A 239 17.39 -1.55 0.67
N MET A 240 17.50 -0.29 1.09
CA MET A 240 17.66 0.85 0.17
C MET A 240 18.99 0.81 -0.58
N CYS A 241 20.08 0.32 0.02
CA CYS A 241 21.40 0.22 -0.61
C CYS A 241 21.41 -0.72 -1.84
N LEU A 242 20.44 -1.64 -1.94
CA LEU A 242 20.27 -2.52 -3.10
C LEU A 242 19.76 -1.79 -4.35
N PHE A 243 19.44 -0.49 -4.23
CA PHE A 243 18.98 0.36 -5.33
C PHE A 243 19.98 1.43 -5.75
N ASP A 244 21.20 1.46 -5.23
CA ASP A 244 22.19 2.50 -5.56
C ASP A 244 22.48 2.55 -7.07
N ASP A 245 22.65 1.40 -7.72
CA ASP A 245 22.86 1.32 -9.17
C ASP A 245 21.61 1.69 -9.98
N PHE A 246 20.42 1.34 -9.48
CA PHE A 246 19.16 1.81 -10.03
C PHE A 246 19.07 3.34 -9.97
N MET A 247 19.44 3.95 -8.84
CA MET A 247 19.39 5.40 -8.64
C MET A 247 20.42 6.15 -9.49
N LYS A 248 21.61 5.56 -9.73
CA LYS A 248 22.59 6.07 -10.71
C LYS A 248 22.00 6.06 -12.12
N SER A 249 21.47 4.92 -12.57
CA SER A 249 20.83 4.77 -13.88
C SER A 249 19.61 5.69 -14.05
N TRP A 250 18.75 5.76 -13.04
CA TRP A 250 17.58 6.62 -13.01
C TRP A 250 17.97 8.10 -13.16
N SER A 251 19.01 8.55 -12.45
CA SER A 251 19.50 9.93 -12.56
C SER A 251 20.01 10.26 -13.97
N LYS A 252 20.67 9.30 -14.64
CA LYS A 252 21.12 9.46 -16.03
C LYS A 252 19.95 9.51 -17.02
N ARG A 253 18.88 8.75 -16.78
CA ARG A 253 17.65 8.75 -17.59
C ARG A 253 16.76 9.98 -17.39
N ASN A 254 16.86 10.66 -16.24
CA ASN A 254 15.96 11.74 -15.83
C ASN A 254 16.72 13.03 -15.48
N PRO A 255 17.47 13.63 -16.43
CA PRO A 255 18.22 14.86 -16.18
C PRO A 255 17.30 16.01 -15.78
N GLY A 256 17.70 16.78 -14.78
CA GLY A 256 16.94 17.95 -14.28
C GLY A 256 15.71 17.63 -13.42
N LEU A 257 15.40 16.36 -13.14
CA LEU A 257 14.35 15.97 -12.19
C LEU A 257 14.94 15.65 -10.79
N PRO A 258 14.21 15.97 -9.70
CA PRO A 258 14.65 15.60 -8.35
C PRO A 258 14.68 14.09 -8.20
N ARG A 259 15.64 13.56 -7.44
CA ARG A 259 15.76 12.12 -7.19
C ARG A 259 14.58 11.62 -6.35
N PRO A 260 13.89 10.53 -6.74
CA PRO A 260 12.83 9.94 -5.93
C PRO A 260 13.41 9.35 -4.63
N ARG A 261 12.78 9.67 -3.49
CA ARG A 261 13.08 8.99 -2.23
C ARG A 261 12.28 7.68 -2.17
N LEU A 262 12.99 6.56 -2.32
CA LEU A 262 12.39 5.22 -2.22
C LEU A 262 12.17 4.79 -0.76
N PHE A 263 11.16 3.94 -0.54
CA PHE A 263 10.86 3.26 0.72
C PHE A 263 10.11 1.94 0.45
N THR A 264 10.13 1.02 1.43
CA THR A 264 9.44 -0.27 1.31
C THR A 264 7.94 -0.14 1.59
N VAL A 265 7.13 -0.93 0.87
CA VAL A 265 5.71 -1.13 1.17
C VAL A 265 5.60 -2.26 2.20
N GLY A 266 5.25 -1.89 3.43
CA GLY A 266 5.34 -2.80 4.57
C GLY A 266 6.79 -3.19 4.88
N ARG A 267 6.97 -4.33 5.56
CA ARG A 267 8.27 -4.85 6.00
C ARG A 267 8.40 -6.36 5.73
N LEU A 268 9.63 -6.85 5.83
CA LEU A 268 10.00 -8.25 5.98
C LEU A 268 11.12 -8.33 7.03
N ASP A 269 11.09 -9.35 7.87
CA ASP A 269 12.13 -9.57 8.89
C ASP A 269 13.52 -9.71 8.27
N VAL A 270 14.55 -9.46 9.07
CA VAL A 270 15.95 -9.58 8.67
C VAL A 270 16.26 -11.00 8.17
N ALA A 271 15.71 -12.02 8.82
CA ALA A 271 15.87 -13.43 8.46
C ALA A 271 14.96 -13.90 7.30
N THR A 272 14.02 -13.07 6.85
CA THR A 272 13.00 -13.41 5.83
C THR A 272 13.39 -12.86 4.47
N THR A 273 13.23 -13.67 3.42
CA THR A 273 13.60 -13.35 2.04
C THR A 273 12.40 -13.18 1.12
N GLY A 274 12.63 -12.81 -0.14
CA GLY A 274 11.60 -12.78 -1.16
C GLY A 274 10.91 -11.43 -1.34
N LEU A 275 9.68 -11.48 -1.83
CA LEU A 275 8.98 -10.33 -2.41
C LEU A 275 8.75 -9.19 -1.42
N ILE A 276 9.32 -8.03 -1.72
CA ILE A 276 8.94 -6.75 -1.13
C ILE A 276 8.80 -5.69 -2.22
N ILE A 277 7.77 -4.86 -2.11
CA ILE A 277 7.55 -3.75 -3.04
C ILE A 277 8.28 -2.51 -2.51
N VAL A 278 8.88 -1.73 -3.41
CA VAL A 278 9.62 -0.51 -3.12
C VAL A 278 9.11 0.60 -4.05
N THR A 279 8.88 1.79 -3.50
CA THR A 279 8.26 2.90 -4.23
C THR A 279 8.62 4.24 -3.60
N ASN A 280 8.37 5.34 -4.33
CA ASN A 280 8.25 6.69 -3.75
C ASN A 280 6.77 7.12 -3.58
N ASP A 281 5.80 6.28 -3.94
CA ASP A 281 4.39 6.61 -3.87
C ASP A 281 3.76 6.26 -2.52
N GLY A 282 3.56 7.26 -1.67
CA GLY A 282 3.01 7.07 -0.33
C GLY A 282 1.55 6.62 -0.32
N GLU A 283 0.78 6.93 -1.36
CA GLU A 283 -0.64 6.56 -1.42
C GLU A 283 -0.83 5.09 -1.80
N PHE A 284 -0.17 4.66 -2.88
CA PHE A 284 -0.04 3.23 -3.22
C PHE A 284 0.54 2.41 -2.06
N ALA A 285 1.62 2.87 -1.43
CA ALA A 285 2.24 2.16 -0.32
C ALA A 285 1.30 2.02 0.90
N ASN A 286 0.50 3.05 1.19
CA ASN A 286 -0.53 2.95 2.22
C ASN A 286 -1.65 1.98 1.77
N LYS A 287 -2.14 2.12 0.54
CA LYS A 287 -3.21 1.26 -0.02
C LYS A 287 -2.85 -0.22 0.02
N VAL A 288 -1.62 -0.59 -0.30
CA VAL A 288 -1.15 -1.99 -0.35
C VAL A 288 -0.75 -2.54 1.03
N SER A 289 -0.31 -1.69 1.96
CA SER A 289 0.10 -2.13 3.30
C SER A 289 -1.01 -2.10 4.35
N HIS A 290 -2.08 -1.33 4.14
CA HIS A 290 -3.18 -1.18 5.10
C HIS A 290 -4.04 -2.45 5.20
N PRO A 291 -4.43 -2.90 6.41
CA PRO A 291 -5.22 -4.12 6.59
C PRO A 291 -6.53 -4.17 5.80
N SER A 292 -7.20 -3.02 5.64
CA SER A 292 -8.47 -2.92 4.87
C SER A 292 -8.32 -3.19 3.36
N SER A 293 -7.10 -3.41 2.86
CA SER A 293 -6.87 -3.86 1.48
C SER A 293 -7.12 -5.35 1.29
N ASN A 294 -7.12 -6.12 2.38
CA ASN A 294 -7.25 -7.57 2.43
C ASN A 294 -6.33 -8.32 1.44
N LEU A 295 -5.15 -7.78 1.13
CA LEU A 295 -4.21 -8.40 0.18
C LEU A 295 -3.52 -9.61 0.80
N SER A 296 -3.83 -10.81 0.30
CA SER A 296 -3.20 -12.06 0.73
C SER A 296 -1.70 -12.07 0.43
N LYS A 297 -0.92 -12.70 1.31
CA LYS A 297 0.54 -12.79 1.24
C LYS A 297 0.91 -14.27 1.32
N GLU A 298 1.53 -14.78 0.27
CA GLU A 298 1.95 -16.19 0.24
C GLU A 298 3.42 -16.31 0.66
N TYR A 299 3.67 -17.18 1.62
CA TYR A 299 4.98 -17.53 2.11
C TYR A 299 5.27 -19.01 1.84
N ILE A 300 6.53 -19.30 1.51
CA ILE A 300 7.09 -20.65 1.54
C ILE A 300 7.98 -20.73 2.78
N ALA A 301 7.60 -21.59 3.73
CA ALA A 301 8.36 -21.87 4.94
C ALA A 301 9.05 -23.24 4.80
N THR A 302 10.38 -23.25 4.76
CA THR A 302 11.19 -24.48 4.85
C THR A 302 11.32 -24.86 6.32
N ILE A 303 11.00 -26.11 6.67
CA ILE A 303 10.88 -26.58 8.05
C ILE A 303 12.08 -27.47 8.44
N ASN A 304 12.44 -27.47 9.73
CA ASN A 304 13.34 -28.45 10.33
C ASN A 304 12.56 -29.67 10.82
N GLY A 305 13.00 -30.88 10.47
CA GLY A 305 12.32 -32.12 10.84
C GLY A 305 11.18 -32.50 9.89
N ALA A 306 10.31 -33.41 10.32
CA ALA A 306 9.18 -33.91 9.54
C ALA A 306 7.90 -33.08 9.76
N VAL A 307 7.04 -33.00 8.74
CA VAL A 307 5.71 -32.39 8.83
C VAL A 307 4.64 -33.46 8.75
N ASN A 308 3.82 -33.56 9.80
CA ASN A 308 2.68 -34.46 9.86
C ASN A 308 1.35 -33.69 9.71
N LYS A 309 0.26 -34.39 9.36
CA LYS A 309 -1.09 -33.78 9.21
C LYS A 309 -1.53 -32.99 10.46
N ARG A 310 -1.17 -33.45 11.66
CA ARG A 310 -1.45 -32.75 12.93
C ARG A 310 -0.84 -31.34 12.97
N HIS A 311 0.36 -31.15 12.42
CA HIS A 311 0.99 -29.83 12.38
C HIS A 311 0.26 -28.90 11.39
N LEU A 312 -0.19 -29.42 10.25
CA LEU A 312 -0.97 -28.64 9.28
C LEU A 312 -2.28 -28.15 9.92
N PHE A 313 -2.98 -29.03 10.65
CA PHE A 313 -4.20 -28.71 11.38
C PHE A 313 -3.96 -27.61 12.42
N ALA A 314 -2.96 -27.77 13.29
CA ALA A 314 -2.61 -26.78 14.32
C ALA A 314 -2.16 -25.41 13.76
N ILE A 315 -1.59 -25.35 12.55
CA ILE A 315 -1.31 -24.08 11.86
C ILE A 315 -2.62 -23.48 11.31
N SER A 316 -3.53 -24.29 10.76
CA SER A 316 -4.82 -23.83 10.22
C SER A 316 -5.82 -23.37 11.28
N GLU A 317 -5.76 -23.92 12.50
CA GLU A 317 -6.51 -23.42 13.67
C GLU A 317 -6.04 -22.03 14.13
N GLY A 318 -4.88 -21.56 13.65
CA GLY A 318 -4.34 -20.26 14.00
C GLY A 318 -3.65 -20.20 15.37
N THR A 319 -3.30 -18.99 15.80
CA THR A 319 -2.74 -18.75 17.14
C THR A 319 -2.98 -17.30 17.59
N VAL A 320 -2.80 -17.00 18.88
CA VAL A 320 -2.99 -15.64 19.41
C VAL A 320 -1.67 -14.87 19.31
N ILE A 321 -1.67 -13.76 18.59
CA ILE A 321 -0.51 -12.90 18.33
C ILE A 321 -0.85 -11.48 18.76
N GLU A 322 -0.13 -10.96 19.77
CA GLU A 322 -0.37 -9.65 20.38
C GLU A 322 -1.86 -9.43 20.77
N GLY A 323 -2.47 -10.46 21.37
CA GLY A 323 -3.86 -10.41 21.87
C GLY A 323 -4.96 -10.59 20.81
N VAL A 324 -4.62 -10.80 19.53
CA VAL A 324 -5.60 -11.11 18.47
C VAL A 324 -5.39 -12.53 17.97
N HIS A 325 -6.47 -13.29 17.80
CA HIS A 325 -6.42 -14.61 17.20
C HIS A 325 -6.27 -14.49 15.68
N CYS A 326 -5.19 -15.07 15.16
CA CYS A 326 -4.71 -14.93 13.78
C CYS A 326 -4.84 -16.29 13.08
N THR A 327 -5.59 -16.36 11.99
CA THR A 327 -5.84 -17.61 11.23
C THR A 327 -5.35 -17.47 9.78
N PRO A 328 -4.60 -18.45 9.24
CA PRO A 328 -4.16 -18.43 7.85
C PRO A 328 -5.24 -18.93 6.89
N ASP A 329 -5.27 -18.37 5.68
CA ASP A 329 -6.27 -18.66 4.65
C ASP A 329 -6.09 -20.06 4.05
N SER A 330 -4.83 -20.54 3.96
CA SER A 330 -4.51 -21.90 3.53
C SER A 330 -3.13 -22.32 4.05
N VAL A 331 -3.02 -23.58 4.46
CA VAL A 331 -1.77 -24.24 4.86
C VAL A 331 -1.62 -25.53 4.08
N GLU A 332 -0.58 -25.65 3.26
CA GLU A 332 -0.35 -26.81 2.42
C GLU A 332 1.10 -27.31 2.53
N LEU A 333 1.27 -28.63 2.62
CA LEU A 333 2.56 -29.27 2.43
C LEU A 333 2.86 -29.32 0.93
N LEU A 334 3.92 -28.63 0.49
CA LEU A 334 4.35 -28.66 -0.90
C LEU A 334 5.05 -30.00 -1.23
N PRO A 335 4.96 -30.47 -2.48
CA PRO A 335 5.72 -31.63 -2.94
C PRO A 335 7.22 -31.50 -2.63
N GLN A 336 7.81 -32.62 -2.21
CA GLN A 336 9.25 -32.74 -2.03
C GLN A 336 9.93 -32.57 -3.38
N GLN A 337 11.05 -31.85 -3.40
CA GLN A 337 11.89 -31.69 -4.58
C GLN A 337 13.20 -32.46 -4.38
N PRO A 338 13.77 -33.11 -5.42
CA PRO A 338 14.99 -33.89 -5.28
C PRO A 338 16.13 -33.12 -4.60
N ASP A 339 16.28 -31.85 -4.98
CA ASP A 339 17.36 -30.97 -4.49
C ASP A 339 17.09 -30.39 -3.09
N ILE A 340 15.91 -30.61 -2.50
CA ILE A 340 15.48 -30.01 -1.23
C ILE A 340 15.00 -31.09 -0.27
N SER A 341 15.94 -31.60 0.53
CA SER A 341 15.69 -32.57 1.61
C SER A 341 14.67 -32.10 2.65
N ARG A 342 14.59 -30.79 2.95
CA ARG A 342 13.70 -30.24 3.99
C ARG A 342 12.27 -30.03 3.48
N PRO A 343 11.22 -30.44 4.22
CA PRO A 343 9.83 -30.19 3.83
C PRO A 343 9.52 -28.68 3.80
N ARG A 344 8.54 -28.31 2.97
CA ARG A 344 8.15 -26.92 2.74
C ARG A 344 6.65 -26.74 2.87
N LEU A 345 6.24 -25.70 3.57
CA LEU A 345 4.84 -25.31 3.70
C LEU A 345 4.55 -24.08 2.85
N ARG A 346 3.43 -24.10 2.10
CA ARG A 346 2.80 -22.91 1.56
C ARG A 346 1.81 -22.39 2.60
N ILE A 347 2.01 -21.17 3.07
CA ILE A 347 1.15 -20.51 4.06
C ILE A 347 0.68 -19.20 3.45
N VAL A 348 -0.63 -18.99 3.41
CA VAL A 348 -1.25 -17.75 2.91
C VAL A 348 -1.94 -17.04 4.06
N VAL A 349 -1.70 -15.73 4.17
CA VAL A 349 -2.28 -14.88 5.21
C VAL A 349 -2.74 -13.53 4.64
N HIS A 350 -3.90 -13.04 5.06
CA HIS A 350 -4.40 -11.70 4.71
C HIS A 350 -3.78 -10.57 5.53
N GLU A 351 -3.40 -10.82 6.78
CA GLU A 351 -2.84 -9.80 7.66
C GLU A 351 -1.30 -9.67 7.50
N GLY A 352 -0.64 -9.06 8.47
CA GLY A 352 0.79 -8.75 8.41
C GLY A 352 1.34 -8.38 9.77
N ARG A 353 0.94 -9.14 10.80
CA ARG A 353 1.33 -8.94 12.19
C ARG A 353 2.80 -9.27 12.40
N ASN A 354 3.37 -8.83 13.52
CA ASN A 354 4.78 -9.03 13.79
C ASN A 354 5.09 -10.54 13.91
N HIS A 355 6.04 -11.03 13.11
CA HIS A 355 6.44 -12.45 13.06
C HIS A 355 5.31 -13.48 12.87
N GLU A 356 4.16 -13.06 12.33
CA GLU A 356 2.91 -13.85 12.24
C GLU A 356 3.08 -15.31 11.81
N VAL A 357 3.62 -15.54 10.60
CA VAL A 357 3.85 -16.88 10.05
C VAL A 357 4.86 -17.70 10.88
N ARG A 358 5.75 -17.04 11.63
CA ARG A 358 6.71 -17.72 12.51
C ARG A 358 6.04 -18.22 13.78
N GLU A 359 5.17 -17.41 14.38
CA GLU A 359 4.41 -17.81 15.58
C GLU A 359 3.37 -18.88 15.24
N LEU A 360 2.67 -18.80 14.10
CA LEU A 360 1.79 -19.86 13.60
C LEU A 360 2.49 -21.23 13.50
N VAL A 361 3.67 -21.28 12.85
CA VAL A 361 4.44 -22.52 12.70
C VAL A 361 5.03 -23.01 14.03
N LYS A 362 5.48 -22.09 14.89
CA LYS A 362 6.01 -22.38 16.23
C LYS A 362 4.95 -22.93 17.18
N ASN A 363 3.71 -22.44 17.11
CA ASN A 363 2.57 -22.94 17.88
C ASN A 363 2.27 -24.41 17.56
N ALA A 364 2.46 -24.81 16.30
CA ALA A 364 2.35 -26.20 15.85
C ALA A 364 3.57 -27.09 16.18
N GLY A 365 4.49 -26.62 17.03
CA GLY A 365 5.69 -27.35 17.45
C GLY A 365 6.81 -27.42 16.40
N LEU A 366 6.71 -26.66 15.31
CA LEU A 366 7.67 -26.69 14.19
C LEU A 366 8.66 -25.53 14.22
N GLN A 367 9.85 -25.75 13.65
CA GLN A 367 10.89 -24.72 13.52
C GLN A 367 11.14 -24.37 12.05
N ILE A 368 11.12 -23.06 11.73
CA ILE A 368 11.40 -22.55 10.39
C ILE A 368 12.92 -22.42 10.15
N HIS A 369 13.42 -23.17 9.17
CA HIS A 369 14.78 -23.01 8.63
C HIS A 369 14.92 -21.74 7.79
N ALA A 370 13.97 -21.52 6.88
CA ALA A 370 13.95 -20.39 5.96
C ALA A 370 12.51 -19.98 5.65
N LEU A 371 12.28 -18.66 5.51
CA LEU A 371 10.98 -18.10 5.15
C LEU A 371 11.16 -17.18 3.93
N LYS A 372 10.41 -17.44 2.86
CA LYS A 372 10.42 -16.64 1.63
C LYS A 372 9.00 -16.18 1.29
N ARG A 373 8.75 -14.87 1.20
CA ARG A 373 7.49 -14.36 0.62
C ARG A 373 7.54 -14.47 -0.90
N VAL A 374 6.52 -15.05 -1.51
CA VAL A 374 6.48 -15.32 -2.97
C VAL A 374 5.30 -14.65 -3.69
N ARG A 375 4.25 -14.22 -3.00
CA ARG A 375 3.13 -13.46 -3.58
C ARG A 375 2.63 -12.37 -2.64
N ILE A 376 2.18 -11.24 -3.20
CA ILE A 376 1.36 -10.23 -2.52
C ILE A 376 0.18 -9.92 -3.46
N GLY A 377 -1.06 -10.10 -2.99
CA GLY A 377 -2.25 -10.01 -3.83
C GLY A 377 -2.16 -10.99 -5.01
N GLY A 378 -2.42 -10.50 -6.22
CA GLY A 378 -2.21 -11.25 -7.47
C GLY A 378 -0.78 -11.22 -8.00
N PHE A 379 0.12 -10.39 -7.46
CA PHE A 379 1.50 -10.28 -7.98
C PHE A 379 2.43 -11.32 -7.34
N ARG A 380 2.94 -12.24 -8.16
CA ARG A 380 3.92 -13.27 -7.77
C ARG A 380 5.34 -12.81 -8.10
N LEU A 381 6.28 -13.15 -7.21
CA LEU A 381 7.71 -12.95 -7.45
C LEU A 381 8.15 -13.76 -8.68
N PRO A 382 8.82 -13.16 -9.68
CA PRO A 382 9.39 -13.91 -10.81
C PRO A 382 10.41 -14.94 -10.31
N THR A 383 10.41 -16.13 -10.91
CA THR A 383 11.25 -17.27 -10.49
C THR A 383 12.71 -17.12 -10.86
N ASP A 384 12.97 -16.39 -11.94
CA ASP A 384 14.27 -16.01 -12.52
C ASP A 384 14.91 -14.80 -11.80
N LEU A 385 14.14 -14.01 -11.06
CA LEU A 385 14.65 -12.82 -10.36
C LEU A 385 15.58 -13.21 -9.20
N ALA A 386 16.90 -13.09 -9.42
CA ALA A 386 17.92 -13.42 -8.43
C ALA A 386 17.81 -12.59 -7.12
N LEU A 387 18.39 -13.11 -6.03
CA LEU A 387 18.42 -12.42 -4.73
C LEU A 387 19.10 -11.04 -4.85
N GLY A 388 18.50 -10.02 -4.22
CA GLY A 388 18.97 -8.63 -4.29
C GLY A 388 18.64 -7.91 -5.60
N LYS A 389 18.12 -8.61 -6.63
CA LYS A 389 17.66 -7.99 -7.87
C LYS A 389 16.19 -7.57 -7.77
N HIS A 390 15.84 -6.55 -8.55
CA HIS A 390 14.52 -5.96 -8.61
C HIS A 390 14.04 -5.84 -10.06
N VAL A 391 12.72 -5.67 -10.23
CA VAL A 391 12.05 -5.44 -11.53
C VAL A 391 11.09 -4.26 -11.41
N GLU A 392 10.99 -3.42 -12.45
CA GLU A 392 9.98 -2.36 -12.54
C GLU A 392 8.58 -2.96 -12.73
N LEU A 393 7.57 -2.42 -12.02
CA LEU A 393 6.18 -2.94 -12.07
C LEU A 393 5.39 -2.29 -13.20
N SER A 394 4.89 -3.11 -14.12
CA SER A 394 3.95 -2.70 -15.17
C SER A 394 2.56 -2.34 -14.62
N SER A 395 1.73 -1.69 -15.43
CA SER A 395 0.35 -1.36 -15.04
C SER A 395 -0.51 -2.58 -14.72
N SER A 396 -0.26 -3.74 -15.35
CA SER A 396 -0.93 -5.00 -14.99
C SER A 396 -0.51 -5.50 -13.60
N ASN A 397 0.78 -5.39 -13.27
CA ASN A 397 1.29 -5.79 -11.96
C ASN A 397 0.76 -4.87 -10.83
N LEU A 398 0.60 -3.57 -11.12
CA LEU A 398 -0.04 -2.63 -10.20
C LEU A 398 -1.52 -2.97 -9.96
N ARG A 399 -2.28 -3.29 -11.02
CA ARG A 399 -3.67 -3.77 -10.89
C ARG A 399 -3.76 -5.07 -10.07
N ALA A 400 -2.80 -5.99 -10.24
CA ALA A 400 -2.72 -7.23 -9.46
C ALA A 400 -2.41 -6.98 -7.96
N LEU A 401 -1.84 -5.82 -7.61
CA LEU A 401 -1.66 -5.34 -6.23
C LEU A 401 -2.85 -4.50 -5.72
N GLY A 402 -3.97 -4.49 -6.42
CA GLY A 402 -5.17 -3.71 -6.05
C GLY A 402 -5.07 -2.21 -6.32
N TRP A 403 -4.06 -1.78 -7.09
CA TRP A 403 -3.89 -0.38 -7.48
C TRP A 403 -4.60 -0.08 -8.81
N LYS A 404 -5.59 0.81 -8.74
CA LYS A 404 -6.23 1.41 -9.93
C LYS A 404 -5.45 2.68 -10.25
N SER A 405 -4.44 2.55 -11.12
CA SER A 405 -3.76 3.69 -11.75
C SER A 405 -4.53 4.21 -12.96
#